data_AF-A0A1F7SI06-F1
#
_entry.id   AF-A0A1F7SI06-F1
#
_cell.length_a   1.000
_cell.length_b   1.000
_cell.length_c   1.000
_cell.angle_alpha   90.00
_cell.angle_beta   90.00
_cell.angle_gamma   90.00
#
_symmetry.space_group_name_H-M   'P 1'
#
loop_
_entity.id
_entity.type
_entity.pdbx_description
1 polymer ?
#
loop_
_entity_poly.entity_id
_entity_poly.type
_entity_poly.pdbx_seq_one_letter_code
_entity_poly.pdbx_strand_id
1 'polypeptide(L)'
;MKEYGVLWQDIDWQFRGEKGIGMKISGDDSNLVNIKSAVISLLKSYLDCIAKKKDMKFTEDDEKNMFSFRFRLSEFILVKDSSTKICFEKGVPLETLSPMILPPVVRF
;
A
#
# COMPACT_ATOMS: atom_id res chain seq x y z
N MET A 1 -17.17 14.46 -14.39
CA MET A 1 -16.05 13.69 -13.78
C MET A 1 -16.65 12.77 -12.74
N LYS A 2 -16.62 11.45 -12.97
CA LYS A 2 -17.19 10.47 -12.01
C LYS A 2 -16.37 10.49 -10.72
N GLU A 3 -17.06 10.48 -9.59
CA GLU A 3 -16.51 10.58 -8.23
C GLU A 3 -15.78 9.29 -7.84
N TYR A 4 -14.50 9.18 -8.20
CA TYR A 4 -13.63 8.07 -7.78
C TYR A 4 -13.37 8.01 -6.25
N GLY A 5 -13.88 8.96 -5.48
CA GLY A 5 -13.75 8.99 -4.01
C GLY A 5 -14.63 7.96 -3.29
N VAL A 6 -15.76 7.57 -3.89
CA VAL A 6 -16.70 6.60 -3.30
C VAL A 6 -16.13 5.17 -3.35
N LEU A 7 -15.26 4.87 -4.33
CA LEU A 7 -14.72 3.52 -4.54
C LEU A 7 -13.84 3.02 -3.39
N TRP A 8 -13.18 3.92 -2.64
CA TRP A 8 -12.30 3.54 -1.53
C TRP A 8 -13.06 3.08 -0.29
N GLN A 9 -14.32 3.50 -0.13
CA GLN A 9 -15.16 3.11 1.01
C GLN A 9 -15.91 1.79 0.76
N ASP A 10 -16.12 1.39 -0.50
CA ASP A 10 -16.86 0.17 -0.84
C ASP A 10 -16.00 -1.10 -0.96
N ILE A 11 -14.66 -0.98 -0.98
CA ILE A 11 -13.72 -2.13 -1.02
C ILE A 11 -13.31 -2.59 0.40
N ASP A 12 -13.88 -1.96 1.43
CA ASP A 12 -13.41 -1.89 2.82
C ASP A 12 -13.50 -3.20 3.62
N TRP A 13 -14.27 -4.21 3.18
CA TRP A 13 -14.51 -5.39 4.04
C TRP A 13 -13.45 -6.51 3.93
N GLN A 14 -12.57 -6.49 2.91
CA GLN A 14 -11.60 -7.58 2.69
C GLN A 14 -10.15 -7.24 3.07
N PHE A 15 -9.80 -5.97 3.24
CA PHE A 15 -8.42 -5.57 3.54
C PHE A 15 -8.26 -5.28 5.03
N ARG A 16 -7.90 -6.30 5.81
CA ARG A 16 -7.63 -6.19 7.26
C ARG A 16 -6.22 -5.64 7.57
N GLY A 17 -5.74 -4.67 6.78
CA GLY A 17 -4.59 -3.86 7.19
C GLY A 17 -5.07 -2.76 8.14
N GLU A 18 -4.32 -2.45 9.20
CA GLU A 18 -4.62 -1.24 9.99
C GLU A 18 -4.62 -0.03 9.04
N LYS A 19 -5.75 0.69 8.99
CA LYS A 19 -6.00 1.75 8.01
C LYS A 19 -4.97 2.87 8.18
N GLY A 20 -4.23 3.16 7.10
CA GLY A 20 -3.42 4.38 6.98
C GLY A 20 -4.26 5.61 6.64
N ILE A 21 -3.62 6.77 6.59
CA ILE A 21 -4.25 8.02 6.13
C ILE A 21 -4.28 8.03 4.60
N GLY A 22 -5.46 7.93 3.99
CA GLY A 22 -5.65 8.22 2.57
C GLY A 22 -5.73 9.72 2.35
N MET A 23 -4.69 10.33 1.76
CA MET A 23 -4.71 11.75 1.40
C MET A 23 -4.84 11.91 -0.11
N LYS A 24 -5.91 12.57 -0.57
CA LYS A 24 -5.99 13.05 -1.94
C LYS A 24 -5.14 14.32 -2.02
N ILE A 25 -4.00 14.24 -2.71
CA ILE A 25 -3.16 15.42 -2.95
C ILE A 25 -3.86 16.28 -4.00
N SER A 26 -4.43 17.41 -3.58
CA SER A 26 -4.81 18.48 -4.49
C SER A 26 -3.55 19.10 -5.09
N GLY A 27 -3.53 19.41 -6.38
CA GLY A 27 -2.41 20.11 -7.04
C GLY A 27 -2.25 21.58 -6.65
N ASP A 28 -2.73 21.95 -5.46
CA ASP A 28 -2.59 23.27 -4.87
C ASP A 28 -1.47 23.21 -3.81
N ASP A 29 -0.45 24.05 -3.99
CA ASP A 29 0.77 24.10 -3.20
C ASP A 29 0.52 24.55 -1.74
N SER A 30 -0.69 25.00 -1.42
CA SER A 30 -1.12 25.41 -0.07
C SER A 30 -0.95 24.31 0.99
N ASN A 31 -0.87 23.04 0.60
CA ASN A 31 -0.76 21.89 1.51
C ASN A 31 0.64 21.24 1.58
N LEU A 32 1.65 21.79 0.90
CA LEU A 32 2.99 21.16 0.84
C LEU A 32 3.64 20.95 2.21
N VAL A 33 3.49 21.89 3.14
CA VAL A 33 4.03 21.77 4.51
C VAL A 33 3.36 20.61 5.26
N ASN A 34 2.04 20.46 5.10
CA ASN A 34 1.28 19.37 5.72
C ASN A 34 1.67 18.02 5.11
N ILE A 35 1.82 17.93 3.79
CA ILE A 35 2.29 16.72 3.11
C ILE A 35 3.67 16.32 3.61
N LYS A 36 4.61 17.27 3.68
CA LYS A 36 5.97 17.01 4.20
C LYS A 36 5.93 16.48 5.63
N SER A 37 5.13 17.10 6.51
CA SER A 37 4.97 16.67 7.89
C SER A 37 4.37 15.27 7.99
N ALA A 38 3.34 14.97 7.20
CA ALA A 38 2.69 13.66 7.14
C ALA A 38 3.67 12.57 6.68
N VAL A 39 4.43 12.81 5.61
CA VAL A 39 5.43 11.85 5.09
C VAL A 39 6.54 11.60 6.11
N ILE A 40 7.07 12.65 6.75
CA ILE A 40 8.09 12.49 7.80
C ILE A 40 7.54 11.67 8.97
N SER A 41 6.31 11.93 9.39
CA SER A 41 5.67 11.22 10.50
C SER A 41 5.44 9.74 10.17
N LEU A 42 4.99 9.45 8.94
CA LEU A 42 4.83 8.09 8.44
C LEU A 42 6.16 7.34 8.44
N LEU A 43 7.22 7.94 7.91
CA LEU A 43 8.55 7.34 7.86
C LEU A 43 9.10 7.05 9.26
N LYS A 44 8.97 8.01 10.18
CA LYS A 44 9.40 7.83 11.59
C LYS A 44 8.65 6.66 12.25
N SER A 45 7.32 6.65 12.14
CA SER A 45 6.49 5.59 12.71
C SER A 45 6.85 4.20 12.16
N TYR A 46 7.12 4.12 10.85
CA TYR A 46 7.54 2.87 10.22
C TYR A 46 8.93 2.41 10.71
N LEU A 47 9.91 3.31 10.79
CA LEU A 47 11.24 3.00 11.29
C LEU A 47 11.21 2.56 12.76
N ASP A 48 10.39 3.18 13.60
CA ASP A 48 10.20 2.79 15.00
C ASP A 48 9.60 1.38 15.11
N CYS A 49 8.66 1.03 14.23
CA CYS A 49 8.10 -0.32 14.17
C CYS A 49 9.19 -1.35 13.81
N ILE A 50 9.98 -1.08 12.77
CA ILE A 50 11.09 -1.95 12.38
C ILE A 50 12.07 -2.11 13.54
N ALA A 51 12.49 -1.02 14.18
CA ALA A 51 13.46 -1.07 15.27
C ALA A 51 13.00 -1.99 16.42
N LYS A 52 11.70 -2.02 16.71
CA LYS A 52 11.09 -2.89 17.74
C LYS A 52 10.91 -4.33 17.31
N LYS A 53 10.69 -4.57 16.01
CA LYS A 53 10.23 -5.88 15.49
C LYS A 53 11.33 -6.66 14.77
N LYS A 54 12.41 -6.02 14.31
CA LYS A 54 13.43 -6.63 13.44
C LYS A 54 14.12 -7.88 14.03
N ASP A 55 14.29 -7.91 15.35
CA ASP A 55 14.99 -8.99 16.06
C ASP A 55 14.00 -9.98 16.71
N MET A 56 12.69 -9.78 16.54
CA MET A 56 11.70 -10.73 17.04
C MET A 56 11.81 -12.05 16.29
N LYS A 57 11.67 -13.17 17.01
CA LYS A 57 11.63 -14.49 16.41
C LYS A 57 10.45 -14.58 15.44
N PHE A 58 10.73 -14.91 14.20
CA PHE A 58 9.72 -15.16 13.18
C PHE A 58 9.26 -16.61 13.27
N THR A 59 7.97 -16.82 13.54
CA THR A 59 7.39 -18.17 13.71
C THR A 59 6.77 -18.68 12.40
N GLU A 60 6.46 -19.98 12.35
CA GLU A 60 5.75 -20.56 11.20
C GLU A 60 4.36 -19.94 11.00
N ASP A 61 3.68 -19.54 12.08
CA ASP A 61 2.39 -18.88 11.96
C ASP A 61 2.51 -17.44 11.45
N ASP A 62 3.59 -16.74 11.79
CA ASP A 62 3.92 -15.44 11.17
C ASP A 62 4.21 -15.61 9.67
N GLU A 63 4.89 -16.69 9.27
CA GLU A 63 5.15 -17.00 7.86
C GLU A 63 3.84 -17.22 7.10
N LYS A 64 2.92 -18.03 7.64
CA LYS A 64 1.59 -18.26 7.06
C LYS A 64 0.80 -16.96 6.93
N ASN A 65 0.79 -16.14 7.99
CA ASN A 65 0.11 -14.85 7.98
C ASN A 65 0.72 -13.88 6.97
N MET A 66 2.05 -13.84 6.86
CA MET A 66 2.76 -13.05 5.88
C MET A 66 2.39 -13.45 4.45
N PHE A 67 2.35 -14.75 4.14
CA PHE A 67 1.97 -15.20 2.79
C PHE A 67 0.50 -14.95 2.47
N SER A 68 -0.39 -15.19 3.44
CA SER A 68 -1.82 -14.86 3.31
C SER A 68 -2.03 -13.36 3.03
N PHE A 69 -1.33 -12.49 3.76
CA PHE A 69 -1.36 -11.04 3.53
C PHE A 69 -0.80 -10.68 2.14
N ARG A 70 0.35 -11.23 1.75
CA ARG A 70 0.98 -10.94 0.45
C ARG A 70 0.11 -11.38 -0.72
N PHE A 71 -0.58 -12.50 -0.61
CA PHE A 71 -1.56 -12.93 -1.61
C PHE A 71 -2.67 -11.88 -1.79
N ARG A 72 -3.29 -11.43 -0.68
CA ARG A 72 -4.33 -10.40 -0.71
C ARG A 72 -3.83 -9.04 -1.20
N LEU A 73 -2.60 -8.68 -0.85
CA LEU A 73 -1.96 -7.45 -1.33
C LEU A 73 -1.75 -7.50 -2.85
N SER A 74 -1.22 -8.60 -3.37
CA SER A 74 -1.05 -8.79 -4.83
C SER A 74 -2.38 -8.75 -5.57
N GLU A 75 -3.44 -9.38 -5.02
CA GLU A 75 -4.80 -9.31 -5.56
C GLU A 75 -5.30 -7.86 -5.61
N PHE A 76 -5.13 -7.10 -4.53
CA PHE A 76 -5.51 -5.69 -4.50
C PHE A 76 -4.77 -4.88 -5.56
N ILE A 77 -3.44 -4.98 -5.63
CA ILE A 77 -2.61 -4.17 -6.52
C ILE A 77 -2.91 -4.47 -7.99
N LEU A 78 -2.96 -5.75 -8.36
CA LEU A 78 -3.11 -6.14 -9.77
C LEU A 78 -4.55 -6.02 -10.29
N VAL A 79 -5.55 -6.11 -9.41
CA VAL A 79 -6.96 -6.19 -9.81
C VAL A 79 -7.77 -4.96 -9.40
N LYS A 80 -7.51 -4.40 -8.21
CA LYS A 80 -8.39 -3.40 -7.57
C LYS A 80 -7.79 -1.99 -7.54
N ASP A 81 -6.47 -1.83 -7.53
CA ASP A 81 -5.83 -0.50 -7.48
C ASP A 81 -5.97 0.26 -8.80
N SER A 82 -6.69 1.38 -8.76
CA SER A 82 -6.90 2.24 -9.91
C SER A 82 -5.61 2.86 -10.45
N SER A 83 -4.61 3.09 -9.59
CA SER A 83 -3.35 3.73 -9.99
C SER A 83 -2.54 2.77 -10.86
N THR A 84 -2.42 1.52 -10.39
CA THR A 84 -1.79 0.42 -11.14
C THR A 84 -2.49 0.20 -12.48
N LYS A 85 -3.84 0.21 -12.49
CA LYS A 85 -4.61 0.10 -13.73
C LYS A 85 -4.29 1.21 -14.75
N ILE A 86 -4.25 2.47 -14.30
CA ILE A 86 -3.89 3.62 -15.15
C ILE A 86 -2.48 3.47 -15.72
N CYS A 87 -1.53 2.97 -14.93
CA CYS A 87 -0.16 2.73 -15.41
C CYS A 87 -0.14 1.70 -16.54
N PHE A 88 -0.84 0.57 -16.39
CA PHE A 88 -0.92 -0.44 -17.44
C PHE A 88 -1.64 0.06 -18.69
N GLU A 89 -2.73 0.82 -18.54
CA GLU A 89 -3.44 1.44 -19.67
C GLU A 89 -2.55 2.43 -20.44
N LYS A 90 -1.60 3.07 -19.75
CA LYS A 90 -0.60 3.98 -20.35
C LYS A 90 0.63 3.25 -20.91
N GLY A 91 0.67 1.92 -20.89
CA GLY A 91 1.77 1.13 -21.41
C GLY A 91 3.02 1.13 -20.53
N VAL A 92 2.91 1.49 -19.24
CA VAL A 92 4.03 1.35 -18.30
C VAL A 92 4.32 -0.14 -18.10
N PRO A 93 5.57 -0.60 -18.35
CA PRO A 93 5.92 -2.00 -18.17
C PRO A 93 5.73 -2.43 -16.71
N LEU A 94 5.16 -3.62 -16.50
CA LEU A 94 4.93 -4.18 -15.17
C LEU A 94 6.23 -4.30 -14.38
N GLU A 95 7.33 -4.64 -15.06
CA GLU A 95 8.66 -4.81 -14.50
C GLU A 95 9.22 -3.52 -13.88
N THR A 96 8.72 -2.35 -14.33
CA THR A 96 9.09 -1.05 -13.76
C THR A 96 8.41 -0.83 -12.41
N LEU A 97 7.23 -1.40 -12.22
CA LEU A 97 6.40 -1.23 -11.03
C LEU A 97 6.59 -2.37 -10.03
N SER A 98 6.81 -3.59 -10.51
CA SER A 98 6.88 -4.81 -9.72
C SER A 98 7.84 -4.73 -8.53
N PRO A 99 9.08 -4.19 -8.61
CA PRO A 99 9.95 -4.10 -7.44
C PRO A 99 9.47 -3.10 -6.39
N MET A 100 8.59 -2.17 -6.76
CA MET A 100 8.07 -1.15 -5.85
C MET A 100 6.78 -1.57 -5.17
N ILE A 101 5.92 -2.33 -5.87
CA ILE A 101 4.54 -2.58 -5.42
C ILE A 101 4.26 -4.06 -5.11
N LEU A 102 4.93 -5.01 -5.76
CA LEU A 102 4.64 -6.43 -5.55
C LEU A 102 5.54 -7.04 -4.47
N PRO A 103 5.00 -7.93 -3.61
CA PRO A 103 5.82 -8.68 -2.68
C PRO A 103 6.76 -9.65 -3.42
N PRO A 104 7.96 -9.93 -2.86
CA PRO A 104 8.98 -10.71 -3.55
C PRO A 104 8.61 -12.19 -3.75
N VAL A 105 7.77 -12.74 -2.87
CA VAL A 105 7.27 -14.12 -2.96
C VAL A 105 5.82 -14.15 -2.49
N VAL A 106 4.97 -14.76 -3.30
CA VAL A 106 3.56 -15.04 -3.02
C VAL A 106 3.37 -16.56 -3.00
N ARG A 107 2.60 -17.07 -2.03
CA ARG A 107 2.18 -18.47 -1.95
C ARG A 107 0.65 -18.52 -1.85
N PHE A 108 0.05 -19.53 -2.45
CA PHE A 108 -1.40 -19.75 -2.54
C PHE A 108 -1.82 -20.93 -1.67
#